data_AF-A0A1I4EPS4-F1
#
_entry.id   AF-A0A1I4EPS4-F1
#
_cell.length_a   1.000
_cell.length_b   1.000
_cell.length_c   1.000
_cell.angle_alpha   90.00
_cell.angle_beta   90.00
_cell.angle_gamma   90.00
#
_symmetry.space_group_name_H-M   'P 1'
#
loop_
_entity.id
_entity.type
_entity.pdbx_description
1 polymer ?
#
loop_
_entity_poly.entity_id
_entity_poly.type
_entity_poly.pdbx_seq_one_letter_code
_entity_poly.pdbx_strand_id
1 'polypeptide(L)'
;MYKQEYLPCNRQIHIKLSDKELKMIRDRMEQMGFKNMSAYIRKMAIDGYYINVDFTAIHDLAKMMCIDSRNINQIAKAANTYGWVENHC
;
A
#
# COMPACT_ATOMS: atom_id res chain seq x y z
N MET A 1 19.58 -20.57 -27.32
CA MET A 1 18.13 -20.86 -27.29
C MET A 1 17.89 -22.00 -26.30
N TYR A 2 17.51 -21.71 -25.06
CA TYR A 2 17.18 -22.74 -24.09
C TYR A 2 15.85 -23.39 -24.47
N LYS A 3 15.86 -24.70 -24.78
CA LYS A 3 14.64 -25.50 -24.90
C LYS A 3 14.07 -25.66 -23.49
N GLN A 4 13.09 -24.85 -23.14
CA GLN A 4 12.26 -25.08 -21.95
C GLN A 4 11.44 -26.35 -22.21
N GLU A 5 11.83 -27.46 -21.59
CA GLU A 5 11.06 -28.70 -21.59
C GLU A 5 9.71 -28.44 -20.89
N TYR A 6 8.60 -28.88 -21.49
CA TYR A 6 7.27 -28.68 -20.92
C TYR A 6 7.13 -29.49 -19.63
N LEU A 7 7.15 -28.83 -18.47
CA LEU A 7 6.78 -29.44 -17.20
C LEU A 7 5.27 -29.25 -16.97
N PRO A 8 4.46 -30.34 -17.02
CA PRO A 8 3.05 -30.24 -16.71
C PRO A 8 2.82 -29.92 -15.24
N CYS A 9 1.92 -28.97 -14.95
CA CYS A 9 1.43 -28.72 -13.60
C CYS A 9 0.43 -29.84 -13.21
N ASN A 10 0.93 -30.98 -12.74
CA ASN A 10 0.13 -32.19 -12.45
C ASN A 10 -0.13 -32.43 -10.95
N ARG A 11 0.26 -31.49 -10.08
CA ARG A 11 0.02 -31.58 -8.62
C ARG A 11 -1.15 -30.70 -8.21
N GLN A 12 -1.94 -31.18 -7.26
CA GLN A 12 -3.13 -30.48 -6.76
C GLN A 12 -3.00 -30.16 -5.28
N ILE A 13 -3.50 -28.99 -4.89
CA ILE A 13 -3.63 -28.57 -3.48
C ILE A 13 -5.13 -28.44 -3.22
N HIS A 14 -5.63 -29.17 -2.22
CA HIS A 14 -7.02 -29.10 -1.78
C HIS A 14 -7.12 -28.22 -0.54
N ILE A 15 -8.02 -27.24 -0.57
CA ILE A 15 -8.24 -26.30 0.53
C ILE A 15 -9.73 -26.33 0.87
N LYS A 16 -10.04 -26.57 2.15
CA LYS A 16 -11.42 -26.45 2.66
C LYS A 16 -11.65 -25.00 3.08
N LEU A 17 -12.75 -24.42 2.63
CA LEU A 17 -13.12 -23.03 2.87
C LEU A 17 -14.59 -22.99 3.27
N SER A 18 -14.92 -22.10 4.20
CA SER A 18 -16.30 -21.68 4.41
C SER A 18 -16.79 -20.81 3.24
N ASP A 19 -18.11 -20.69 3.07
CA ASP A 19 -18.70 -19.84 2.03
C ASP A 19 -18.23 -18.37 2.14
N LYS A 20 -18.04 -17.90 3.38
CA LYS A 20 -17.54 -16.56 3.66
C LYS A 20 -16.11 -16.36 3.15
N GLU A 21 -15.22 -17.31 3.41
CA GLU A 21 -13.83 -17.24 2.95
C GLU A 21 -13.75 -17.33 1.42
N LEU A 22 -14.56 -18.20 0.81
CA LEU A 22 -14.62 -18.32 -0.64
C LEU A 22 -15.09 -17.00 -1.28
N LYS A 23 -16.10 -16.35 -0.69
CA LYS A 23 -16.56 -15.03 -1.15
C LYS A 23 -15.45 -13.98 -1.06
N MET A 24 -14.76 -13.89 0.08
CA MET A 24 -13.65 -12.95 0.25
C MET A 24 -12.52 -13.16 -0.76
N ILE A 25 -12.21 -14.42 -1.09
CA ILE A 25 -11.22 -14.76 -2.11
C ILE A 25 -11.67 -14.29 -3.49
N ARG A 26 -12.94 -14.51 -3.84
CA ARG A 26 -13.52 -14.05 -5.13
C ARG A 26 -13.55 -12.53 -5.24
N ASP A 27 -14.00 -11.84 -4.22
CA ASP A 27 -14.07 -10.36 -4.22
C ASP A 27 -12.67 -9.76 -4.43
N ARG A 28 -11.63 -10.30 -3.77
CA ARG A 28 -10.24 -9.87 -3.97
C ARG A 28 -9.70 -10.23 -5.35
N MET A 29 -10.07 -11.40 -5.87
CA MET A 29 -9.71 -11.84 -7.23
C MET A 29 -10.25 -10.85 -8.28
N GLU A 30 -11.51 -10.44 -8.14
CA GLU A 30 -12.16 -9.46 -9.02
C GLU A 30 -11.51 -8.08 -8.91
N GLN A 31 -11.24 -7.61 -7.69
CA GLN A 31 -10.55 -6.32 -7.45
C GLN A 31 -9.16 -6.27 -8.11
N MET A 32 -8.44 -7.40 -8.14
CA MET A 32 -7.13 -7.51 -8.78
C MET A 32 -7.20 -7.82 -10.28
N GLY A 33 -8.40 -7.94 -10.86
CA GLY A 33 -8.61 -8.19 -12.28
C GLY A 33 -8.31 -9.61 -12.75
N PHE A 34 -8.22 -10.59 -11.86
CA PHE A 34 -8.01 -11.99 -12.24
C PHE A 34 -9.31 -12.62 -12.72
N LYS A 35 -9.28 -13.27 -13.88
CA LYS A 35 -10.43 -14.02 -14.44
C LYS A 35 -10.45 -15.49 -14.04
N ASN A 36 -9.32 -16.02 -13.61
CA ASN A 36 -9.13 -17.45 -13.33
C ASN A 36 -8.71 -17.65 -11.86
N MET A 37 -9.56 -18.36 -11.10
CA MET A 37 -9.34 -18.64 -9.68
C MET A 37 -8.05 -19.41 -9.43
N SER A 38 -7.74 -20.42 -10.24
CA SER A 38 -6.50 -21.20 -10.07
C SER A 38 -5.26 -20.35 -10.36
N ALA A 39 -5.33 -19.44 -11.33
CA ALA A 39 -4.24 -18.50 -11.59
C ALA A 39 -4.06 -17.51 -10.44
N TYR A 40 -5.16 -16.98 -9.90
CA TYR A 40 -5.15 -16.11 -8.73
C TYR A 40 -4.57 -16.80 -7.49
N ILE A 41 -5.07 -17.99 -7.14
CA ILE A 41 -4.58 -18.75 -5.98
C ILE A 41 -3.10 -19.11 -6.15
N ARG A 42 -2.65 -19.53 -7.33
CA ARG A 42 -1.23 -19.81 -7.58
C ARG A 42 -0.37 -18.54 -7.44
N LYS A 43 -0.80 -17.42 -8.02
CA LYS A 43 -0.10 -16.13 -7.87
C LYS A 43 0.01 -15.76 -6.40
N MET A 44 -1.07 -15.86 -5.64
CA MET A 44 -1.08 -15.55 -4.20
C MET A 44 -0.26 -16.53 -3.36
N ALA A 45 -0.20 -17.81 -3.72
CA ALA A 45 0.59 -18.81 -3.00
C ALA A 45 2.10 -18.75 -3.33
N ILE A 46 2.47 -18.30 -4.54
CA ILE A 46 3.87 -18.18 -4.99
C ILE A 46 4.42 -16.80 -4.64
N ASP A 47 3.72 -15.74 -5.04
CA ASP A 47 4.15 -14.35 -4.91
C ASP A 47 3.61 -13.67 -3.65
N GLY A 48 3.01 -14.44 -2.74
CA GLY A 48 2.37 -13.95 -1.52
C GLY A 48 3.32 -13.29 -0.54
N TYR A 49 3.90 -12.16 -0.90
CA TYR A 49 4.40 -11.17 0.04
C TYR A 49 3.17 -10.50 0.65
N TYR A 50 2.89 -10.85 1.91
CA TYR A 50 2.16 -9.96 2.80
C TYR A 50 2.79 -8.58 2.64
N ILE A 51 1.98 -7.58 2.33
CA ILE A 51 2.44 -6.20 2.27
C ILE A 51 2.81 -5.81 3.70
N ASN A 52 4.06 -6.07 4.10
CA ASN A 52 4.69 -5.39 5.22
C ASN A 52 5.14 -4.03 4.69
N VAL A 53 4.21 -3.12 4.43
CA VAL A 53 4.62 -1.74 4.15
C VAL A 53 5.13 -1.17 5.46
N ASP A 54 6.45 -1.02 5.54
CA ASP A 54 7.06 -0.16 6.54
C ASP A 54 6.82 1.31 6.14
N PHE A 55 5.82 1.93 6.77
CA PHE A 55 5.48 3.34 6.58
C PHE A 55 6.33 4.29 7.43
N THR A 56 7.36 3.81 8.14
CA THR A 56 8.17 4.62 9.06
C THR A 56 8.73 5.87 8.38
N ALA A 57 9.27 5.72 7.17
CA ALA A 57 9.83 6.85 6.41
C ALA A 57 8.78 7.93 6.05
N ILE A 58 7.56 7.53 5.70
CA ILE A 58 6.47 8.47 5.38
C ILE A 58 5.98 9.18 6.64
N HIS A 59 5.89 8.45 7.75
CA HIS A 59 5.48 9.01 9.03
C HIS A 59 6.52 9.99 9.59
N ASP A 60 7.81 9.68 9.47
CA ASP A 60 8.88 10.57 9.90
C ASP A 60 8.97 11.83 9.03
N LEU A 61 8.76 11.69 7.72
CA LEU A 61 8.62 12.85 6.83
C LEU A 61 7.43 13.72 7.25
N ALA A 62 6.25 13.13 7.48
CA ALA A 62 5.07 13.86 7.91
C ALA A 62 5.27 14.56 9.27
N LYS A 63 6.01 13.95 10.21
CA LYS A 63 6.38 14.59 11.48
C LYS A 63 7.26 15.82 11.26
N MET A 64 8.28 15.71 10.41
CA MET A 64 9.17 16.85 10.09
C MET A 64 8.37 17.99 9.48
N MET A 65 7.50 17.69 8.50
CA MET A 65 6.63 18.70 7.89
C MET A 65 5.70 19.39 8.93
N CYS A 66 5.18 18.63 9.90
CA CYS A 66 4.38 19.20 10.99
C CYS A 66 5.21 20.09 11.94
N ILE A 67 6.50 19.78 12.14
CA ILE A 67 7.42 20.61 12.92
C ILE A 67 7.70 21.91 12.16
N ASP A 68 8.05 21.83 10.87
CA ASP A 68 8.32 22.99 10.04
C ASP A 68 7.10 23.90 9.94
N SER A 69 5.91 23.33 9.76
CA SER A 69 4.65 24.08 9.74
C SER A 69 4.40 24.83 11.07
N ARG A 70 4.74 24.23 12.21
CA ARG A 70 4.63 24.87 13.52
C ARG A 70 5.65 26.00 13.69
N ASN A 71 6.89 25.77 13.25
CA ASN A 71 7.94 26.78 13.28
C ASN A 71 7.56 28.00 12.42
N ILE A 72 7.08 27.76 11.20
CA ILE A 72 6.56 28.81 10.31
C ILE A 72 5.43 29.59 10.97
N ASN A 73 4.47 28.90 11.58
CA ASN A 73 3.36 29.56 12.26
C ASN A 73 3.83 30.41 13.46
N GLN A 74 4.86 29.95 14.18
CA GLN A 74 5.45 30.72 15.27
C GLN A 74 6.15 31.98 14.75
N ILE A 75 6.91 31.87 13.66
CA ILE A 75 7.55 33.01 13.00
C ILE A 75 6.50 34.01 12.49
N ALA A 76 5.44 33.52 11.84
CA ALA A 76 4.36 34.37 11.35
C ALA A 76 3.66 35.11 12.50
N LYS A 77 3.36 34.43 13.60
CA LYS A 77 2.80 35.06 14.80
C LYS A 77 3.74 36.12 15.37
N ALA A 78 5.04 35.80 15.51
CA ALA A 78 6.05 36.74 15.99
C ALA A 78 6.11 37.98 15.10
N ALA A 79 6.22 37.81 13.78
CA ALA A 79 6.23 38.89 12.81
C ALA A 79 4.97 39.78 12.88
N ASN A 80 3.80 39.16 13.09
CA ASN A 80 2.53 39.88 13.28
C ASN A 80 2.50 40.66 14.60
N THR A 81 3.04 40.11 15.69
CA THR A 81 3.14 40.82 16.99
C THR A 81 4.11 42.01 16.96
N TYR A 82 5.22 41.90 16.24
CA TYR A 82 6.23 42.97 16.15
C TYR A 82 5.95 43.96 14.99
N GLY A 83 4.85 43.79 14.24
CA GLY A 83 4.45 44.70 13.17
C GLY A 83 5.35 44.68 11.93
N TRP A 84 6.15 43.61 11.73
CA TRP A 84 7.08 43.50 10.60
C TRP A 84 6.40 43.23 9.26
N VAL A 85 5.14 42.78 9.29
CA VAL A 85 4.30 42.65 8.10
C VAL A 85 3.47 43.93 8.02
N GLU A 86 3.96 44.93 7.27
CA GLU A 86 3.16 46.10 6.93
C GLU A 86 1.96 45.65 6.09
N ASN A 87 0.75 45.84 6.61
CA ASN A 87 -0.44 45.89 5.76
C ASN A 87 -0.42 47.24 5.04
N HIS A 88 0.17 47.29 3.84
CA HIS A 88 -0.13 48.36 2.91
C HIS A 88 -1.59 48.20 2.47
N CYS A 89 -2.48 49.05 3.00
CA CYS A 89 -3.72 49.40 2.33
C CYS A 89 -3.42 50.27 1.11
#